data_AF-A0A7R8H1D1-F1
#
_entry.id   AF-A0A7R8H1D1-F1
#
_cell.length_a   1.000
_cell.length_b   1.000
_cell.length_c   1.000
_cell.angle_alpha   90.00
_cell.angle_beta   90.00
_cell.angle_gamma   90.00
#
_symmetry.space_group_name_H-M   'P 1'
#
loop_
_entity.id
_entity.type
_entity.pdbx_description
1 polymer ?
#
loop_
_entity_poly.entity_id
_entity_poly.type
_entity_poly.pdbx_seq_one_letter_code
_entity_poly.pdbx_strand_id
1 'polypeptide(L)'
;MMCGTNSNYDYIGHRVAASRGRRRRAYLREAILRRKRRADKQKVLILKKVENESDSKSGSPEFEVVKCGEKFLWKMSEGPRVRGMSRLHSKLKASLDEGNFYEAHQLYRIINFRLLSGKKYVECEQQMSSGVDLSKLYMQILQEGDIDPQERIFVRVSTLYKSIPSESPDKNTFLSLAIQWSANEGYPNGHQRLHQLFAHSLWSIKRYPESRHHFLYSSDGSGCGSMLAEFHFHQGFPREIDLFVVGTVLQFLCLRKHVTAAFALLTYVEKHPGIKKGPPYAHPLLNFVWLLLIAIENKQSLSTFMILIEKYKTSLERDPSYLEYLDKIGQTFFGVPAPKKKLPTDVFSGLFDSFFSAVNDSTENEGQSRDQPHNNTNLSRRMETEDLD
;
A
#
# COMPACT_ATOMS: atom_id res chain seq x y z
N MET A 1 -38.81 -54.57 -38.40
CA MET A 1 -37.36 -54.30 -38.48
C MET A 1 -37.12 -53.30 -39.60
N MET A 2 -36.52 -52.15 -39.31
CA MET A 2 -35.67 -51.34 -40.20
C MET A 2 -35.25 -50.12 -39.36
N CYS A 3 -34.06 -50.21 -38.76
CA CYS A 3 -33.40 -49.12 -38.05
C CYS A 3 -32.04 -48.96 -38.72
N GLY A 4 -31.74 -47.77 -39.25
CA GLY A 4 -30.49 -47.57 -39.99
C GLY A 4 -30.30 -46.13 -40.47
N THR A 5 -29.25 -45.52 -39.93
CA THR A 5 -28.49 -44.37 -40.44
C THR A 5 -29.04 -42.95 -40.25
N ASN A 6 -28.76 -42.38 -39.08
CA ASN A 6 -28.66 -40.94 -38.87
C ASN A 6 -27.36 -40.64 -38.09
N SER A 7 -26.20 -40.71 -38.76
CA SER A 7 -24.87 -40.57 -38.11
C SER A 7 -23.89 -39.62 -38.82
N ASN A 8 -24.25 -39.01 -39.95
CA ASN A 8 -23.29 -38.20 -40.74
C ASN A 8 -23.38 -36.68 -40.53
N TYR A 9 -24.47 -36.16 -39.96
CA TYR A 9 -24.63 -34.72 -39.75
C TYR A 9 -23.97 -34.21 -38.45
N ASP A 10 -23.87 -35.03 -37.40
CA ASP A 10 -23.23 -34.63 -36.13
C ASP A 10 -21.70 -34.56 -36.20
N TYR A 11 -21.07 -35.34 -37.09
CA TYR A 11 -19.61 -35.38 -37.20
C TYR A 11 -19.00 -34.13 -37.85
N ILE A 12 -19.74 -33.47 -38.74
CA ILE A 12 -19.27 -32.28 -39.47
C ILE A 12 -19.40 -31.03 -38.59
N GLY A 13 -20.50 -30.90 -37.83
CA GLY A 13 -20.72 -29.79 -36.88
C GLY A 13 -19.64 -29.71 -35.79
N HIS A 14 -19.26 -30.85 -35.20
CA HIS A 14 -18.23 -30.92 -34.17
C HIS A 14 -16.83 -30.54 -34.69
N ARG A 15 -16.47 -30.91 -35.93
CA ARG A 15 -15.17 -30.54 -36.54
C ARG A 15 -15.06 -29.05 -36.84
N VAL A 16 -16.14 -28.42 -37.31
CA VAL A 16 -16.16 -26.98 -37.62
C VAL A 16 -16.09 -26.15 -36.32
N ALA A 17 -16.82 -26.52 -35.27
CA ALA A 17 -16.75 -25.87 -33.97
C ALA A 17 -15.36 -26.00 -33.30
N ALA A 18 -14.75 -27.19 -33.36
CA ALA A 18 -13.40 -27.44 -32.85
C ALA A 18 -12.30 -26.67 -33.61
N SER A 19 -12.48 -26.43 -34.92
CA SER A 19 -11.55 -25.63 -35.73
C SER A 19 -11.64 -24.13 -35.41
N ARG A 20 -12.86 -23.60 -35.20
CA ARG A 20 -13.10 -22.21 -34.79
C ARG A 20 -12.59 -21.93 -33.37
N GLY A 21 -12.77 -22.88 -32.45
CA GLY A 21 -12.22 -22.80 -31.09
C GLY A 21 -10.70 -22.89 -31.01
N ARG A 22 -10.04 -23.58 -31.96
CA ARG A 22 -8.57 -23.60 -32.09
C ARG A 22 -8.02 -22.30 -32.67
N ARG A 23 -8.68 -21.73 -33.70
CA ARG A 23 -8.29 -20.43 -34.29
C ARG A 23 -8.45 -19.28 -33.30
N ARG A 24 -9.54 -19.24 -32.50
CA ARG A 24 -9.72 -18.22 -31.44
C ARG A 24 -8.66 -18.32 -30.34
N ARG A 25 -8.29 -19.54 -29.92
CA ARG A 25 -7.22 -19.78 -28.94
C ARG A 25 -5.83 -19.39 -29.48
N ALA A 26 -5.55 -19.68 -30.74
CA ALA A 26 -4.30 -19.27 -31.39
C ALA A 26 -4.21 -17.73 -31.54
N TYR A 27 -5.31 -17.08 -31.91
CA TYR A 27 -5.38 -15.62 -32.02
C TYR A 27 -5.19 -14.94 -30.66
N LEU A 28 -5.84 -15.45 -29.61
CA LEU A 28 -5.68 -14.95 -28.25
C LEU A 28 -4.25 -15.16 -27.72
N ARG A 29 -3.64 -16.32 -28.01
CA ARG A 29 -2.24 -16.61 -27.64
C ARG A 29 -1.26 -15.68 -28.35
N GLU A 30 -1.46 -15.41 -29.64
CA GLU A 30 -0.65 -14.44 -30.40
C GLU A 30 -0.86 -13.01 -29.93
N ALA A 31 -2.09 -12.62 -29.60
CA ALA A 31 -2.38 -11.29 -29.03
C ALA A 31 -1.69 -11.10 -27.66
N ILE A 32 -1.68 -12.13 -26.81
CA ILE A 32 -0.99 -12.14 -25.52
C ILE A 32 0.54 -12.07 -25.71
N LEU A 33 1.11 -12.86 -26.63
CA LEU A 33 2.55 -12.82 -26.92
C LEU A 33 2.99 -11.49 -27.54
N ARG A 34 2.14 -10.85 -28.35
CA ARG A 34 2.39 -9.51 -28.89
C ARG A 34 2.33 -8.44 -27.81
N ARG A 35 1.42 -8.55 -26.83
CA ARG A 35 1.31 -7.62 -25.70
C ARG A 35 2.43 -7.81 -24.68
N LYS A 36 2.84 -9.05 -24.37
CA LYS A 36 4.03 -9.35 -23.57
C LYS A 36 5.29 -8.77 -24.21
N ARG A 37 5.48 -8.98 -25.52
CA ARG A 37 6.58 -8.35 -26.27
C ARG A 37 6.54 -6.82 -26.27
N ARG A 38 5.36 -6.19 -26.24
CA ARG A 38 5.23 -4.72 -26.10
C ARG A 38 5.54 -4.25 -24.69
N ALA A 39 5.10 -4.96 -23.65
CA ALA A 39 5.41 -4.66 -22.26
C ALA A 39 6.91 -4.85 -21.97
N ASP A 40 7.53 -5.91 -22.50
CA ASP A 40 8.96 -6.14 -22.41
C ASP A 40 9.75 -5.06 -23.16
N LYS A 41 9.29 -4.64 -24.35
CA LYS A 41 9.88 -3.49 -25.06
C LYS A 41 9.71 -2.17 -24.30
N GLN A 42 8.57 -1.93 -23.66
CA GLN A 42 8.32 -0.74 -22.85
C GLN A 42 9.19 -0.76 -21.59
N LYS A 43 9.36 -1.93 -20.95
CA LYS A 43 10.25 -2.15 -19.81
C LYS A 43 11.72 -1.91 -20.20
N VAL A 44 12.16 -2.39 -21.35
CA VAL A 44 13.50 -2.10 -21.89
C VAL A 44 13.66 -0.63 -22.25
N LEU A 45 12.62 0.04 -22.77
CA LEU A 45 12.66 1.47 -23.07
C LEU A 45 12.72 2.32 -21.79
N ILE A 46 12.00 1.91 -20.74
CA ILE A 46 12.06 2.53 -19.42
C ILE A 46 13.42 2.28 -18.77
N LEU A 47 13.94 1.04 -18.81
CA LEU A 47 15.27 0.72 -18.30
C LEU A 47 16.37 1.47 -19.05
N LYS A 48 16.27 1.60 -20.38
CA LYS A 48 17.19 2.44 -21.18
C LYS A 48 17.02 3.93 -20.91
N LYS A 49 15.82 4.39 -20.53
CA LYS A 49 15.59 5.78 -20.13
C LYS A 49 16.19 6.05 -18.74
N VAL A 50 16.09 5.08 -17.83
CA VAL A 50 16.79 5.10 -16.53
C VAL A 50 18.31 5.01 -16.72
N GLU A 51 18.80 4.18 -17.65
CA GLU A 51 20.23 4.08 -17.98
C GLU A 51 20.78 5.36 -18.63
N ASN A 52 20.04 5.99 -19.55
CA ASN A 52 20.43 7.28 -20.16
C ASN A 52 20.29 8.46 -19.17
N GLU A 53 19.37 8.40 -18.21
CA GLU A 53 19.30 9.36 -17.08
C GLU A 53 20.41 9.11 -16.04
N SER A 54 20.98 7.91 -15.97
CA SER A 54 22.20 7.63 -15.19
C SER A 54 23.50 7.93 -15.95
N ASP A 55 23.53 7.80 -17.28
CA ASP A 55 24.71 8.11 -18.11
C ASP A 55 24.88 9.61 -18.35
N SER A 56 23.82 10.42 -18.22
CA SER A 56 23.91 11.88 -18.08
C SER A 56 24.39 12.35 -16.70
N LYS A 57 24.71 11.39 -15.80
CA LYS A 57 25.42 11.60 -14.53
C LYS A 57 26.65 10.69 -14.41
N SER A 58 27.31 10.37 -15.52
CA SER A 58 28.63 9.70 -15.52
C SER A 58 29.75 10.69 -15.17
N GLY A 59 29.71 11.18 -13.93
CA GLY A 59 30.90 11.61 -13.21
C GLY A 59 31.06 10.65 -12.04
N SER A 60 32.04 9.76 -12.11
CA SER A 60 32.44 8.87 -11.03
C SER A 60 32.59 9.64 -9.70
N PRO A 61 31.90 9.28 -8.60
CA PRO A 61 32.34 9.64 -7.28
C PRO A 61 33.17 8.47 -6.75
N GLU A 62 34.46 8.53 -7.08
CA GLU A 62 35.48 8.12 -6.14
C GLU A 62 35.20 8.82 -4.80
N PHE A 63 35.45 8.13 -3.69
CA PHE A 63 35.21 8.56 -2.31
C PHE A 63 35.38 10.08 -2.08
N GLU A 64 34.26 10.82 -2.06
CA GLU A 64 34.16 12.12 -1.41
C GLU A 64 33.11 12.03 -0.30
N VAL A 65 33.49 11.30 0.75
CA VAL A 65 33.05 11.66 2.09
C VAL A 65 33.67 13.03 2.37
N VAL A 66 32.86 13.96 2.89
CA VAL A 66 33.19 15.33 3.35
C VAL A 66 32.65 16.44 2.43
N LYS A 67 31.80 17.29 3.04
CA LYS A 67 31.25 18.59 2.59
C LYS A 67 29.93 18.61 1.79
N CYS A 68 28.86 18.14 2.43
CA CYS A 68 27.55 18.79 2.24
C CYS A 68 26.71 18.81 3.52
N GLY A 69 27.33 19.22 4.64
CA GLY A 69 26.65 19.57 5.90
C GLY A 69 26.91 21.00 6.36
N GLU A 70 27.81 21.75 5.70
CA GLU A 70 28.25 23.07 6.17
C GLU A 70 27.58 24.26 5.46
N LYS A 71 26.91 24.06 4.32
CA LYS A 71 26.36 25.18 3.52
C LYS A 71 24.91 25.56 3.80
N PHE A 72 24.12 24.72 4.48
CA PHE A 72 22.73 25.06 4.84
C PHE A 72 22.58 25.71 6.23
N LEU A 73 23.63 25.65 7.06
CA LEU A 73 23.66 26.26 8.41
C LEU A 73 24.13 27.74 8.42
N TRP A 74 24.70 28.26 7.32
CA TRP A 74 25.37 29.57 7.30
C TRP A 74 24.49 30.77 6.86
N LYS A 75 23.22 30.56 6.49
CA LYS A 75 22.28 31.70 6.27
C LYS A 75 21.37 31.91 7.47
N MET A 76 21.94 32.11 8.65
CA MET A 76 21.18 32.69 9.77
C MET A 76 21.76 34.05 10.11
N SER A 77 20.97 35.09 9.84
CA SER A 77 21.27 36.49 10.14
C SER A 77 21.69 36.68 11.60
N GLU A 78 22.66 37.57 11.79
CA GLU A 78 23.33 37.83 13.05
C GLU A 78 22.37 38.32 14.13
N GLY A 79 22.32 37.61 15.27
CA GLY A 79 21.56 38.03 16.44
C GLY A 79 21.93 37.27 17.73
N PRO A 80 21.64 37.82 18.92
CA PRO A 80 22.06 37.27 20.23
C PRO A 80 21.56 35.84 20.52
N ARG A 81 20.39 35.47 19.96
CA ARG A 81 19.79 34.13 20.11
C ARG A 81 20.60 33.03 19.39
N VAL A 82 21.39 33.38 18.37
CA VAL A 82 22.19 32.46 17.56
C VAL A 82 23.47 32.01 18.30
N ARG A 83 24.09 32.88 19.12
CA ARG A 83 25.27 32.52 19.92
C ARG A 83 24.98 31.44 20.96
N GLY A 84 23.81 31.49 21.59
CA GLY A 84 23.38 30.47 22.55
C GLY A 84 23.20 29.09 21.89
N MET A 85 22.68 29.06 20.65
CA MET A 85 22.49 27.83 19.89
C MET A 85 23.82 27.23 19.41
N SER A 86 24.74 28.06 18.92
CA SER A 86 26.08 27.63 18.51
C SER A 86 26.89 27.03 19.67
N ARG A 87 26.78 27.59 20.89
CA ARG A 87 27.39 27.03 22.10
C ARG A 87 26.80 25.67 22.49
N LEU A 88 25.48 25.53 22.41
CA LEU A 88 24.82 24.24 22.68
C LEU A 88 25.21 23.17 21.68
N HIS A 89 25.31 23.50 20.38
CA HIS A 89 25.80 22.57 19.36
C HIS A 89 27.26 22.16 19.60
N SER A 90 28.12 23.10 19.95
CA SER A 90 29.54 22.80 20.25
C SER A 90 29.66 21.89 21.47
N LYS A 91 28.86 22.14 22.52
CA LYS A 91 28.81 21.31 23.72
C LYS A 91 28.26 19.92 23.41
N LEU A 92 27.21 19.83 22.60
CA LEU A 92 26.63 18.57 22.17
C LEU A 92 27.67 17.71 21.42
N LYS A 93 28.42 18.31 20.49
CA LYS A 93 29.48 17.62 19.74
C LYS A 93 30.56 17.08 20.67
N ALA A 94 31.05 17.89 21.60
CA ALA A 94 32.01 17.44 22.61
C ALA A 94 31.47 16.28 23.47
N SER A 95 30.23 16.39 23.98
CA SER A 95 29.60 15.31 24.76
C SER A 95 29.42 14.02 23.95
N LEU A 96 29.23 14.09 22.63
CA LEU A 96 29.18 12.90 21.76
C LEU A 96 30.57 12.28 21.55
N ASP A 97 31.58 13.11 21.27
CA ASP A 97 32.97 12.68 21.06
C ASP A 97 33.58 12.05 22.34
N GLU A 98 33.16 12.54 23.51
CA GLU A 98 33.56 12.03 24.83
C GLU A 98 32.75 10.80 25.30
N GLY A 99 31.71 10.38 24.56
CA GLY A 99 30.84 9.26 24.94
C GLY A 99 29.86 9.57 26.10
N ASN A 100 29.65 10.84 26.42
CA ASN A 100 28.73 11.33 27.45
C ASN A 100 27.27 11.34 26.94
N PHE A 101 26.74 10.15 26.62
CA PHE A 101 25.47 10.01 25.89
C PHE A 101 24.23 10.55 26.61
N TYR A 102 24.20 10.50 27.95
CA TYR A 102 23.10 11.08 28.72
C TYR A 102 23.07 12.62 28.61
N GLU A 103 24.22 13.26 28.71
CA GLU A 103 24.32 14.72 28.55
C GLU A 103 24.00 15.14 27.12
N ALA A 104 24.54 14.42 26.13
CA ALA A 104 24.21 14.63 24.73
C ALA A 104 22.69 14.54 24.48
N HIS A 105 22.01 13.56 25.09
CA HIS A 105 20.56 13.43 24.99
C HIS A 105 19.81 14.63 25.58
N GLN A 106 20.15 15.10 26.78
CA GLN A 106 19.48 16.27 27.36
C GLN A 106 19.74 17.53 26.52
N LEU A 107 20.95 17.69 25.98
CA LEU A 107 21.28 18.78 25.07
C LEU A 107 20.43 18.74 23.79
N TYR A 108 20.22 17.56 23.20
CA TYR A 108 19.30 17.38 22.06
C TYR A 108 17.87 17.83 22.41
N ARG A 109 17.33 17.43 23.56
CA ARG A 109 15.98 17.84 24.00
C ARG A 109 15.86 19.36 24.16
N ILE A 110 16.87 20.00 24.76
CA ILE A 110 16.91 21.46 24.96
C ILE A 110 17.02 22.20 23.62
N ILE A 111 17.91 21.74 22.74
CA ILE A 111 18.07 22.31 21.39
C ILE A 111 16.74 22.21 20.64
N ASN A 112 16.11 21.03 20.66
CA ASN A 112 14.85 20.84 19.95
C ASN A 112 13.73 21.72 20.50
N PHE A 113 13.55 21.81 21.81
CA PHE A 113 12.54 22.68 22.42
C PHE A 113 12.69 24.15 21.96
N ARG A 114 13.94 24.63 21.87
CA ARG A 114 14.24 25.98 21.38
C ARG A 114 13.99 26.15 19.87
N LEU A 115 14.24 25.10 19.09
CA LEU A 115 14.01 25.06 17.64
C LEU A 115 12.52 25.07 17.30
N LEU A 116 11.71 24.24 17.99
CA LEU A 116 10.25 24.23 17.89
C LEU A 116 9.66 25.59 18.28
N SER A 117 10.10 26.17 19.40
CA SER A 117 9.68 27.51 19.84
C SER A 117 10.02 28.62 18.83
N GLY A 118 11.02 28.40 17.97
CA GLY A 118 11.49 29.35 16.97
C GLY A 118 11.02 29.08 15.54
N LYS A 119 10.22 28.03 15.30
CA LYS A 119 9.85 27.51 13.96
C LYS A 119 11.06 27.31 13.02
N LYS A 120 12.19 26.87 13.57
CA LYS A 120 13.42 26.58 12.81
C LYS A 120 13.72 25.10 12.96
N TYR A 121 13.90 24.37 11.87
CA TYR A 121 14.12 22.92 11.90
C TYR A 121 15.53 22.58 11.41
N VAL A 122 16.24 21.73 12.15
CA VAL A 122 17.62 21.30 11.86
C VAL A 122 17.67 19.76 11.88
N GLU A 123 18.44 19.16 10.98
CA GLU A 123 18.64 17.70 10.92
C GLU A 123 19.41 17.21 12.17
N CYS A 124 18.87 16.23 12.89
CA CYS A 124 19.55 15.56 14.01
C CYS A 124 20.16 14.21 13.56
N GLU A 125 21.41 13.93 13.95
CA GLU A 125 22.14 12.68 13.66
C GLU A 125 22.10 11.64 14.80
N GLN A 126 22.37 10.38 14.45
CA GLN A 126 22.03 9.15 15.19
C GLN A 126 23.04 8.77 16.31
N GLN A 127 22.54 8.32 17.47
CA GLN A 127 23.26 7.47 18.46
C GLN A 127 22.27 6.59 19.26
N MET A 128 22.69 5.39 19.68
CA MET A 128 21.83 4.22 19.92
C MET A 128 21.26 4.00 21.34
N SER A 129 21.57 4.82 22.35
CA SER A 129 21.03 4.65 23.72
C SER A 129 19.91 5.63 24.10
N SER A 130 19.74 6.72 23.35
CA SER A 130 18.64 7.71 23.43
C SER A 130 17.80 7.75 22.14
N GLY A 131 18.02 6.79 21.23
CA GLY A 131 17.53 6.82 19.85
C GLY A 131 16.01 6.79 19.71
N VAL A 132 15.28 6.17 20.63
CA VAL A 132 13.81 6.06 20.57
C VAL A 132 13.15 7.42 20.84
N ASP A 133 13.57 8.11 21.90
CA ASP A 133 13.06 9.44 22.23
C ASP A 133 13.41 10.45 21.14
N LEU A 134 14.65 10.40 20.62
CA LEU A 134 15.05 11.25 19.50
C LEU A 134 14.28 10.93 18.20
N SER A 135 13.88 9.68 17.99
CA SER A 135 13.04 9.30 16.84
C SER A 135 11.63 9.87 16.97
N LYS A 136 11.03 9.80 18.16
CA LYS A 136 9.73 10.46 18.42
C LYS A 136 9.83 11.97 18.25
N LEU A 137 10.91 12.57 18.75
CA LEU A 137 11.20 13.99 18.60
C LEU A 137 11.31 14.40 17.13
N TYR A 138 11.96 13.57 16.31
CA TYR A 138 12.03 13.79 14.87
C TYR A 138 10.64 13.77 14.23
N MET A 139 9.76 12.82 14.61
CA MET A 139 8.39 12.83 14.11
C MET A 139 7.60 14.07 14.53
N GLN A 140 7.78 14.55 15.76
CA GLN A 140 7.18 15.81 16.23
C GLN A 140 7.65 17.01 15.41
N ILE A 141 8.95 17.09 15.09
CA ILE A 141 9.50 18.13 14.20
C ILE A 141 8.82 18.11 12.84
N LEU A 142 8.66 16.92 12.24
CA LEU A 142 8.03 16.79 10.93
C LEU A 142 6.56 17.26 10.96
N GLN A 143 5.83 16.94 12.04
CA GLN A 143 4.43 17.30 12.21
C GLN A 143 4.23 18.79 12.53
N GLU A 144 4.94 19.32 13.53
CA GLU A 144 4.83 20.74 13.93
C GLU A 144 5.45 21.68 12.89
N GLY A 145 6.40 21.18 12.11
CA GLY A 145 7.03 21.92 11.03
C GLY A 145 6.29 21.93 9.71
N ASP A 146 5.14 21.26 9.63
CA ASP A 146 4.36 21.12 8.40
C ASP A 146 5.26 20.70 7.22
N ILE A 147 6.17 19.75 7.49
CA ILE A 147 7.19 19.35 6.52
C ILE A 147 6.56 18.33 5.58
N ASP A 148 6.50 18.69 4.30
CA ASP A 148 5.92 17.85 3.26
C ASP A 148 6.62 16.47 3.17
N PRO A 149 5.85 15.39 2.95
CA PRO A 149 6.39 14.06 2.72
C PRO A 149 7.30 13.99 1.48
N GLN A 150 8.58 13.65 1.67
CA GLN A 150 9.59 13.54 0.61
C GLN A 150 10.42 12.26 0.73
N GLU A 151 10.94 11.73 -0.38
CA GLU A 151 11.71 10.47 -0.42
C GLU A 151 12.84 10.42 0.61
N ARG A 152 13.65 11.49 0.71
CA ARG A 152 14.73 11.58 1.69
C ARG A 152 14.24 11.41 3.14
N ILE A 153 13.06 11.96 3.45
CA ILE A 153 12.45 11.91 4.78
C ILE A 153 11.90 10.51 5.03
N PHE A 154 11.23 9.90 4.04
CA PHE A 154 10.76 8.52 4.15
C PHE A 154 11.88 7.52 4.44
N VAL A 155 13.01 7.65 3.74
CA VAL A 155 14.19 6.81 3.98
C VAL A 155 14.74 7.04 5.39
N ARG A 156 14.80 8.29 5.86
CA ARG A 156 15.21 8.62 7.23
C ARG A 156 14.29 8.02 8.28
N VAL A 157 12.99 8.22 8.15
CA VAL A 157 11.95 7.65 9.03
C VAL A 157 12.02 6.12 9.06
N SER A 158 12.16 5.47 7.91
CA SER A 158 12.33 4.01 7.83
C SER A 158 13.62 3.54 8.51
N THR A 159 14.71 4.30 8.40
CA THR A 159 15.99 3.98 9.05
C THR A 159 15.84 4.09 10.58
N LEU A 160 15.20 5.15 11.08
CA LEU A 160 14.90 5.30 12.50
C LEU A 160 14.04 4.15 13.02
N TYR A 161 12.98 3.78 12.29
CA TYR A 161 12.14 2.62 12.64
C TYR A 161 12.94 1.32 12.78
N LYS A 162 13.88 1.06 11.86
CA LYS A 162 14.75 -0.12 11.92
C LYS A 162 15.67 -0.10 13.14
N SER A 163 16.14 1.07 13.54
CA SER A 163 17.01 1.26 14.70
C SER A 163 16.29 1.12 16.05
N ILE A 164 14.96 1.23 16.09
CA ILE A 164 14.19 1.01 17.33
C ILE A 164 14.18 -0.51 17.64
N PRO A 165 14.56 -0.94 18.86
CA PRO A 165 14.50 -2.35 19.26
C PRO A 165 13.12 -2.97 19.07
N SER A 166 13.05 -4.22 18.62
CA SER A 166 11.78 -4.88 18.25
C SER A 166 10.85 -5.12 19.44
N GLU A 167 11.43 -5.24 20.64
CA GLU A 167 10.75 -5.45 21.92
C GLU A 167 10.25 -4.14 22.52
N SER A 168 10.68 -2.99 21.97
CA SER A 168 10.26 -1.69 22.48
C SER A 168 8.78 -1.43 22.15
N PRO A 169 7.94 -1.09 23.14
CA PRO A 169 6.54 -0.73 22.90
C PRO A 169 6.42 0.50 21.98
N ASP A 170 7.44 1.35 21.98
CA ASP A 170 7.49 2.58 21.20
C ASP A 170 7.65 2.35 19.69
N LYS A 171 8.06 1.15 19.27
CA LYS A 171 8.25 0.84 17.85
C LYS A 171 6.93 0.91 17.07
N ASN A 172 5.85 0.40 17.66
CA ASN A 172 4.52 0.46 17.05
C ASN A 172 3.98 1.90 17.10
N THR A 173 4.18 2.61 18.21
CA THR A 173 3.79 4.02 18.33
C THR A 173 4.49 4.90 17.28
N PHE A 174 5.80 4.71 17.09
CA PHE A 174 6.57 5.42 16.06
C PHE A 174 6.04 5.13 14.66
N LEU A 175 5.74 3.86 14.35
CA LEU A 175 5.19 3.46 13.07
C LEU A 175 3.83 4.13 12.82
N SER A 176 2.92 4.11 13.80
CA SER A 176 1.61 4.75 13.69
C SER A 176 1.72 6.26 13.46
N LEU A 177 2.58 6.94 14.22
CA LEU A 177 2.85 8.38 14.04
C LEU A 177 3.42 8.68 12.65
N ALA A 178 4.34 7.84 12.16
CA ALA A 178 4.93 8.00 10.84
C ALA A 178 3.90 7.83 9.70
N ILE A 179 3.02 6.83 9.81
CA ILE A 179 1.94 6.63 8.84
C ILE A 179 0.97 7.81 8.87
N GLN A 180 0.53 8.24 10.06
CA GLN A 180 -0.38 9.37 10.22
C GLN A 180 0.22 10.68 9.68
N TRP A 181 1.49 10.97 9.97
CA TRP A 181 2.17 12.15 9.43
C TRP A 181 2.23 12.13 7.90
N SER A 182 2.39 10.95 7.30
CA SER A 182 2.46 10.82 5.84
C SER A 182 1.10 10.84 5.13
N ALA A 183 0.00 10.89 5.86
CA ALA A 183 -1.34 10.88 5.29
C ALA A 183 -1.69 12.22 4.64
N ASN A 184 -2.41 12.18 3.52
CA ASN A 184 -2.93 13.36 2.82
C ASN A 184 -4.22 13.01 2.04
N GLU A 185 -4.82 13.96 1.33
CA GLU A 185 -6.07 13.74 0.57
C GLU A 185 -5.96 12.58 -0.45
N GLY A 186 -4.79 12.42 -1.08
CA GLY A 186 -4.55 11.31 -2.01
C GLY A 186 -4.27 9.97 -1.32
N TYR A 187 -3.81 10.01 -0.07
CA TYR A 187 -3.39 8.85 0.71
C TYR A 187 -3.88 8.98 2.18
N PRO A 188 -5.19 8.86 2.44
CA PRO A 188 -5.76 9.08 3.78
C PRO A 188 -5.24 8.10 4.83
N ASN A 189 -4.76 6.93 4.38
CA ASN A 189 -4.20 5.90 5.23
C ASN A 189 -2.65 5.92 5.28
N GLY A 190 -2.01 7.00 4.83
CA GLY A 190 -0.57 7.15 4.78
C GLY A 190 0.05 6.91 3.40
N HIS A 191 1.20 7.55 3.15
CA HIS A 191 1.84 7.58 1.84
C HIS A 191 2.35 6.19 1.40
N GLN A 192 2.05 5.80 0.15
CA GLN A 192 2.36 4.47 -0.39
C GLN A 192 3.84 4.09 -0.29
N ARG A 193 4.73 5.07 -0.46
CA ARG A 193 6.18 4.86 -0.37
C ARG A 193 6.65 4.53 1.05
N LEU A 194 6.07 5.17 2.06
CA LEU A 194 6.42 4.88 3.45
C LEU A 194 5.93 3.49 3.85
N HIS A 195 4.71 3.14 3.44
CA HIS A 195 4.21 1.76 3.56
C HIS A 195 5.15 0.75 2.91
N GLN A 196 5.64 1.01 1.69
CA GLN A 196 6.60 0.11 1.02
C GLN A 196 7.86 -0.11 1.88
N LEU A 197 8.46 0.95 2.42
CA LEU A 197 9.66 0.86 3.24
C LEU A 197 9.43 0.07 4.54
N PHE A 198 8.30 0.30 5.21
CA PHE A 198 7.93 -0.48 6.40
C PHE A 198 7.63 -1.94 6.06
N ALA A 199 6.95 -2.20 4.93
CA ALA A 199 6.66 -3.56 4.48
C ALA A 199 7.96 -4.38 4.30
N HIS A 200 8.97 -3.82 3.64
CA HIS A 200 10.28 -4.47 3.48
C HIS A 200 11.05 -4.60 4.80
N SER A 201 10.94 -3.60 5.69
CA SER A 201 11.57 -3.66 7.02
C SER A 201 10.98 -4.81 7.85
N LEU A 202 9.65 -4.91 7.90
CA LEU A 202 8.93 -5.99 8.61
C LEU A 202 9.18 -7.36 7.97
N TRP A 203 9.24 -7.42 6.63
CA TRP A 203 9.56 -8.65 5.91
C TRP A 203 10.97 -9.15 6.27
N SER A 204 11.97 -8.26 6.34
CA SER A 204 13.35 -8.64 6.67
C SER A 204 13.49 -9.32 8.04
N ILE A 205 12.60 -9.00 8.98
CA ILE A 205 12.52 -9.62 10.31
C ILE A 205 11.41 -10.68 10.42
N LYS A 206 10.88 -11.16 9.30
CA LYS A 206 9.90 -12.27 9.21
C LYS A 206 8.54 -11.99 9.87
N ARG A 207 8.19 -10.71 10.07
CA ARG A 207 6.85 -10.26 10.49
C ARG A 207 5.91 -10.18 9.29
N TYR A 208 5.56 -11.34 8.74
CA TYR A 208 4.84 -11.45 7.48
C TYR A 208 3.43 -10.86 7.50
N PRO A 209 2.57 -11.09 8.53
CA PRO A 209 1.22 -10.51 8.55
C PRO A 209 1.24 -8.98 8.51
N GLU A 210 2.12 -8.35 9.29
CA GLU A 210 2.28 -6.90 9.33
C GLU A 210 2.91 -6.38 8.03
N SER A 211 3.92 -7.09 7.51
CA SER A 211 4.50 -6.76 6.20
C SER A 211 3.45 -6.78 5.09
N ARG A 212 2.61 -7.82 5.05
CA ARG A 212 1.50 -7.96 4.09
C ARG A 212 0.52 -6.79 4.20
N HIS A 213 0.17 -6.38 5.41
CA HIS A 213 -0.68 -5.21 5.64
C HIS A 213 -0.07 -3.97 5.00
N HIS A 214 1.21 -3.66 5.26
CA HIS A 214 1.83 -2.49 4.65
C HIS A 214 2.00 -2.62 3.12
N PHE A 215 2.28 -3.81 2.58
CA PHE A 215 2.32 -4.02 1.14
C PHE A 215 0.98 -3.71 0.47
N LEU A 216 -0.15 -4.00 1.12
CA LEU A 216 -1.49 -3.71 0.61
C LEU A 216 -1.71 -2.20 0.35
N TYR A 217 -1.15 -1.35 1.23
CA TYR A 217 -1.20 0.10 1.08
C TYR A 217 -0.08 0.67 0.21
N SER A 218 0.97 -0.10 -0.07
CA SER A 218 2.02 0.28 -1.03
C SER A 218 1.58 0.17 -2.50
N SER A 219 2.45 0.55 -3.42
CA SER A 219 2.34 0.29 -4.86
C SER A 219 3.24 -0.86 -5.34
N ASP A 220 3.92 -1.56 -4.42
CA ASP A 220 4.94 -2.57 -4.72
C ASP A 220 4.37 -3.99 -4.79
N GLY A 221 3.75 -4.30 -5.94
CA GLY A 221 3.17 -5.62 -6.19
C GLY A 221 4.23 -6.71 -6.23
N SER A 222 5.39 -6.44 -6.83
CA SER A 222 6.46 -7.45 -6.98
C SER A 222 7.09 -7.83 -5.63
N GLY A 223 7.35 -6.83 -4.78
CA GLY A 223 7.78 -7.05 -3.39
C GLY A 223 6.75 -7.85 -2.61
N CYS A 224 5.46 -7.47 -2.71
CA CYS A 224 4.37 -8.19 -2.07
C CYS A 224 4.30 -9.66 -2.51
N GLY A 225 4.36 -9.94 -3.82
CA GLY A 225 4.33 -11.30 -4.35
C GLY A 225 5.52 -12.15 -3.89
N SER A 226 6.72 -11.56 -3.83
CA SER A 226 7.91 -12.23 -3.30
C SER A 226 7.78 -12.56 -1.81
N MET A 227 7.34 -11.58 -1.02
CA MET A 227 7.10 -11.76 0.41
C MET A 227 6.04 -12.84 0.68
N LEU A 228 4.92 -12.83 -0.04
CA LEU A 228 3.87 -13.84 0.10
C LEU A 228 4.37 -15.25 -0.25
N ALA A 229 5.22 -15.37 -1.26
CA ALA A 229 5.78 -16.66 -1.65
C ALA A 229 6.68 -17.23 -0.56
N GLU A 230 7.52 -16.38 0.01
CA GLU A 230 8.36 -16.72 1.16
C GLU A 230 7.52 -17.03 2.42
N PHE A 231 6.46 -16.24 2.66
CA PHE A 231 5.56 -16.43 3.78
C PHE A 231 4.87 -17.81 3.73
N HIS A 232 4.29 -18.18 2.58
CA HIS A 232 3.70 -19.51 2.41
C HIS A 232 4.73 -20.61 2.58
N PHE A 233 5.91 -20.46 1.96
CA PHE A 233 6.96 -21.48 2.03
C PHE A 233 7.41 -21.78 3.47
N HIS A 234 7.46 -20.77 4.34
CA HIS A 234 7.91 -20.94 5.73
C HIS A 234 6.80 -21.25 6.73
N GLN A 235 5.58 -20.74 6.53
CA GLN A 235 4.52 -20.78 7.55
C GLN A 235 3.15 -21.27 7.02
N GLY A 236 3.01 -21.54 5.72
CA GLY A 236 1.74 -21.94 5.12
C GLY A 236 1.58 -23.46 4.98
N PHE A 237 0.32 -23.93 5.00
CA PHE A 237 0.03 -25.32 4.67
C PHE A 237 0.06 -25.53 3.15
N PRO A 238 0.53 -26.69 2.63
CA PRO A 238 0.60 -26.95 1.19
C PRO A 238 -0.74 -26.76 0.44
N ARG A 239 -1.87 -27.00 1.12
CA ARG A 239 -3.22 -26.82 0.55
C ARG A 239 -3.65 -25.36 0.43
N GLU A 240 -2.96 -24.43 1.06
CA GLU A 240 -3.32 -23.00 1.11
C GLU A 240 -2.47 -22.14 0.16
N ILE A 241 -1.59 -22.78 -0.62
CA ILE A 241 -0.66 -22.13 -1.55
C ILE A 241 -1.34 -21.09 -2.45
N ASP A 242 -2.53 -21.38 -2.97
CA ASP A 242 -3.28 -20.43 -3.78
C ASP A 242 -3.99 -19.35 -2.95
N LEU A 243 -4.42 -19.67 -1.72
CA LEU A 243 -5.14 -18.74 -0.84
C LEU A 243 -4.28 -17.54 -0.41
N PHE A 244 -2.98 -17.74 -0.16
CA PHE A 244 -2.06 -16.68 0.29
C PHE A 244 -2.00 -15.49 -0.68
N VAL A 245 -1.96 -15.77 -1.99
CA VAL A 245 -1.91 -14.73 -3.01
C VAL A 245 -3.30 -14.26 -3.45
N VAL A 246 -4.28 -15.17 -3.54
CA VAL A 246 -5.63 -14.86 -4.05
C VAL A 246 -6.33 -13.83 -3.17
N GLY A 247 -6.33 -14.03 -1.85
CA GLY A 247 -6.94 -13.05 -0.93
C GLY A 247 -6.28 -11.67 -1.07
N THR A 248 -4.95 -11.62 -1.21
CA THR A 248 -4.22 -10.35 -1.38
C THR A 248 -4.52 -9.68 -2.72
N VAL A 249 -4.60 -10.44 -3.81
CA VAL A 249 -4.97 -9.94 -5.14
C VAL A 249 -6.38 -9.37 -5.14
N LEU A 250 -7.35 -10.05 -4.53
CA LEU A 250 -8.72 -9.56 -4.40
C LEU A 250 -8.78 -8.27 -3.57
N GLN A 251 -8.04 -8.19 -2.46
CA GLN A 251 -7.95 -6.97 -1.65
C GLN A 251 -7.32 -5.80 -2.43
N PHE A 252 -6.26 -6.03 -3.22
CA PHE A 252 -5.72 -5.00 -4.11
C PHE A 252 -6.76 -4.51 -5.13
N LEU A 253 -7.59 -5.40 -5.66
CA LEU A 253 -8.67 -5.04 -6.58
C LEU A 253 -9.75 -4.20 -5.88
N CYS A 254 -10.14 -4.53 -4.65
CA CYS A 254 -11.04 -3.69 -3.85
C CYS A 254 -10.49 -2.26 -3.67
N LEU A 255 -9.16 -2.12 -3.55
CA LEU A 255 -8.46 -0.84 -3.47
C LEU A 255 -8.18 -0.18 -4.83
N ARG A 256 -8.78 -0.68 -5.92
CA ARG A 256 -8.57 -0.21 -7.30
C ARG A 256 -7.12 -0.35 -7.84
N LYS A 257 -6.26 -1.11 -7.16
CA LYS A 257 -4.83 -1.33 -7.49
C LYS A 257 -4.61 -2.55 -8.40
N HIS A 258 -5.33 -2.64 -9.52
CA HIS A 258 -5.29 -3.79 -10.43
C HIS A 258 -3.91 -4.06 -11.06
N VAL A 259 -3.11 -3.02 -11.34
CA VAL A 259 -1.73 -3.18 -11.83
C VAL A 259 -0.83 -3.82 -10.76
N THR A 260 -0.88 -3.31 -9.52
CA THR A 260 -0.16 -3.87 -8.37
C THR A 260 -0.57 -5.31 -8.11
N ALA A 261 -1.87 -5.61 -8.18
CA ALA A 261 -2.41 -6.96 -8.04
C ALA A 261 -1.83 -7.93 -9.08
N ALA A 262 -1.72 -7.49 -10.34
CA ALA A 262 -1.15 -8.29 -11.42
C ALA A 262 0.34 -8.60 -11.19
N PHE A 263 1.13 -7.61 -10.75
CA PHE A 263 2.54 -7.83 -10.41
C PHE A 263 2.72 -8.75 -9.19
N ALA A 264 1.85 -8.63 -8.18
CA ALA A 264 1.86 -9.52 -7.02
C ALA A 264 1.57 -10.97 -7.41
N LEU A 265 0.53 -11.21 -8.22
CA LEU A 265 0.23 -12.54 -8.73
C LEU A 265 1.39 -13.10 -9.57
N LEU A 266 1.90 -12.31 -10.51
CA LEU A 266 2.99 -12.73 -11.41
C LEU A 266 4.24 -13.11 -10.62
N THR A 267 4.66 -12.26 -9.69
CA THR A 267 5.88 -12.50 -8.93
C THR A 267 5.72 -13.67 -7.97
N TYR A 268 4.55 -13.82 -7.34
CA TYR A 268 4.26 -14.96 -6.47
C TYR A 268 4.39 -16.29 -7.21
N VAL A 269 3.73 -16.46 -8.36
CA VAL A 269 3.78 -17.71 -9.12
C VAL A 269 5.15 -17.99 -9.74
N GLU A 270 5.93 -16.95 -10.02
CA GLU A 270 7.31 -17.08 -10.52
C GLU A 270 8.30 -17.49 -9.42
N LYS A 271 8.11 -17.00 -8.19
CA LYS A 271 9.02 -17.23 -7.06
C LYS A 271 8.67 -18.46 -6.23
N HIS A 272 7.41 -18.87 -6.20
CA HIS A 272 6.97 -19.93 -5.31
C HIS A 272 7.39 -21.33 -5.82
N PRO A 273 8.18 -22.11 -5.05
CA PRO A 273 8.76 -23.38 -5.53
C PRO A 273 7.71 -24.48 -5.77
N GLY A 274 6.57 -24.40 -5.07
CA GLY A 274 5.46 -25.34 -5.22
C GLY A 274 4.56 -25.10 -6.44
N ILE A 275 4.77 -24.04 -7.22
CA ILE A 275 3.90 -23.68 -8.35
C ILE A 275 4.61 -23.97 -9.67
N LYS A 276 4.00 -24.82 -10.49
CA LYS A 276 4.47 -25.06 -11.86
C LYS A 276 4.14 -23.87 -12.76
N LYS A 277 5.00 -23.62 -13.75
CA LYS A 277 4.78 -22.57 -14.77
C LYS A 277 3.39 -22.70 -15.39
N GLY A 278 2.69 -21.58 -15.46
CA GLY A 278 1.39 -21.42 -16.13
C GLY A 278 1.30 -20.02 -16.73
N PRO A 279 0.10 -19.54 -17.06
CA PRO A 279 -1.20 -20.23 -17.06
C PRO A 279 -1.38 -21.21 -18.25
N PRO A 280 -2.28 -22.23 -18.15
CA PRO A 280 -3.09 -22.56 -16.98
C PRO A 280 -2.25 -23.18 -15.86
N TYR A 281 -2.55 -22.81 -14.61
CA TYR A 281 -1.96 -23.38 -13.41
C TYR A 281 -2.73 -24.64 -12.97
N ALA A 282 -2.07 -25.49 -12.19
CA ALA A 282 -2.74 -26.64 -11.56
C ALA A 282 -3.76 -26.22 -10.48
N HIS A 283 -3.68 -24.99 -9.97
CA HIS A 283 -4.55 -24.45 -8.94
C HIS A 283 -5.71 -23.65 -9.56
N PRO A 284 -6.98 -24.08 -9.39
CA PRO A 284 -8.13 -23.38 -9.96
C PRO A 284 -8.25 -21.92 -9.52
N LEU A 285 -8.00 -21.60 -8.25
CA LEU A 285 -8.08 -20.22 -7.76
C LEU A 285 -7.05 -19.28 -8.41
N LEU A 286 -5.83 -19.75 -8.69
CA LEU A 286 -4.83 -18.95 -9.42
C LEU A 286 -5.30 -18.65 -10.84
N ASN A 287 -5.95 -19.62 -11.51
CA ASN A 287 -6.54 -19.39 -12.82
C ASN A 287 -7.70 -18.40 -12.77
N PHE A 288 -8.54 -18.47 -11.72
CA PHE A 288 -9.62 -17.53 -11.50
C PHE A 288 -9.10 -16.09 -11.41
N VAL A 289 -8.17 -15.80 -10.48
CA VAL A 289 -7.67 -14.42 -10.30
C VAL A 289 -6.89 -13.93 -11.52
N TRP A 290 -6.18 -14.82 -12.22
CA TRP A 290 -5.52 -14.48 -13.48
C TRP A 290 -6.53 -14.07 -14.57
N LEU A 291 -7.61 -14.84 -14.75
CA LEU A 291 -8.69 -14.52 -15.69
C LEU A 291 -9.46 -13.26 -15.28
N LEU A 292 -9.67 -13.06 -13.98
CA LEU A 292 -10.31 -11.86 -13.44
C LEU A 292 -9.50 -10.60 -13.76
N LEU A 293 -8.19 -10.63 -13.52
CA LEU A 293 -7.29 -9.52 -13.89
C LEU A 293 -7.32 -9.23 -15.39
N ILE A 294 -7.35 -10.27 -16.24
CA ILE A 294 -7.53 -10.10 -17.70
C ILE A 294 -8.89 -9.48 -18.03
N ALA A 295 -9.96 -9.91 -17.36
CA ALA A 295 -11.30 -9.38 -17.58
C ALA A 295 -11.38 -7.89 -17.24
N ILE A 296 -10.77 -7.47 -16.13
CA ILE A 296 -10.66 -6.07 -15.70
C ILE A 296 -9.85 -5.26 -16.71
N GLU A 297 -8.65 -5.72 -17.08
CA GLU A 297 -7.76 -5.02 -18.02
C GLU A 297 -8.42 -4.81 -19.40
N ASN A 298 -9.20 -5.80 -19.86
CA ASN A 298 -9.90 -5.73 -21.15
C ASN A 298 -11.35 -5.23 -21.02
N LYS A 299 -11.72 -4.62 -19.88
CA LYS A 299 -13.05 -4.03 -19.61
C LYS A 299 -14.21 -4.94 -20.06
N GLN A 300 -14.13 -6.22 -19.69
CA GLN A 300 -15.13 -7.21 -20.09
C GLN A 300 -16.48 -6.92 -19.43
N SER A 301 -17.56 -7.47 -20.01
CA SER A 301 -18.91 -7.25 -19.51
C SER A 301 -19.17 -7.91 -18.15
N LEU A 302 -20.15 -7.40 -17.42
CA LEU A 302 -20.68 -8.02 -16.20
C LEU A 302 -21.03 -9.51 -16.41
N SER A 303 -21.64 -9.86 -17.55
CA SER A 303 -21.95 -11.26 -17.87
C SER A 303 -20.71 -12.15 -17.88
N THR A 304 -19.58 -11.66 -18.39
CA THR A 304 -18.31 -12.41 -18.41
C THR A 304 -17.78 -12.62 -17.00
N PHE A 305 -17.88 -11.61 -16.15
CA PHE A 305 -17.52 -11.69 -14.74
C PHE A 305 -18.38 -12.70 -13.97
N MET A 306 -19.71 -12.67 -14.17
CA MET A 306 -20.63 -13.62 -13.52
C MET A 306 -20.37 -15.07 -13.94
N ILE A 307 -20.14 -15.32 -15.23
CA ILE A 307 -19.76 -16.66 -15.74
C ILE A 307 -18.45 -17.13 -15.08
N LEU A 308 -17.49 -16.22 -14.88
CA LEU A 308 -16.23 -16.56 -14.24
C LEU A 308 -16.43 -16.95 -12.77
N ILE A 309 -17.25 -16.21 -12.02
CA ILE A 309 -17.59 -16.55 -10.62
C ILE A 309 -18.28 -17.91 -10.57
N GLU A 310 -19.33 -18.12 -11.37
CA GLU A 310 -20.12 -19.36 -11.39
C GLU A 310 -19.22 -20.58 -11.66
N LYS A 311 -18.31 -20.46 -12.64
CA LYS A 311 -17.41 -21.55 -13.02
C LYS A 311 -16.40 -21.93 -11.93
N TYR A 312 -16.02 -20.98 -11.08
CA TYR A 312 -15.03 -21.18 -10.01
C TYR A 312 -15.65 -21.21 -8.61
N LYS A 313 -16.98 -21.28 -8.49
CA LYS A 313 -17.74 -21.22 -7.23
C LYS A 313 -17.16 -22.13 -6.14
N THR A 314 -16.97 -23.43 -6.42
CA THR A 314 -16.42 -24.40 -5.45
C THR A 314 -15.01 -24.04 -4.98
N SER A 315 -14.22 -23.36 -5.83
CA SER A 315 -12.88 -22.90 -5.44
C SER A 315 -12.96 -21.66 -4.58
N LEU A 316 -13.88 -20.74 -4.88
CA LEU A 316 -14.11 -19.49 -4.16
C LEU A 316 -14.66 -19.72 -2.74
N GLU A 317 -15.54 -20.72 -2.57
CA GLU A 317 -16.13 -21.08 -1.28
C GLU A 317 -15.13 -21.63 -0.25
N ARG A 318 -13.87 -21.85 -0.63
CA ARG A 318 -12.78 -22.19 0.30
C ARG A 318 -12.45 -21.07 1.28
N ASP A 319 -12.76 -19.82 0.92
CA ASP A 319 -12.66 -18.65 1.80
C ASP A 319 -13.92 -17.78 1.62
N PRO A 320 -14.85 -17.80 2.59
CA PRO A 320 -16.10 -17.04 2.50
C PRO A 320 -15.91 -15.53 2.26
N SER A 321 -14.79 -14.95 2.73
CA SER A 321 -14.51 -13.52 2.58
C SER A 321 -14.34 -13.10 1.11
N TYR A 322 -14.05 -14.04 0.20
CA TYR A 322 -13.90 -13.74 -1.22
C TYR A 322 -15.18 -13.26 -1.87
N LEU A 323 -16.35 -13.69 -1.39
CA LEU A 323 -17.62 -13.24 -1.95
C LEU A 323 -17.84 -11.75 -1.71
N GLU A 324 -17.50 -11.25 -0.53
CA GLU A 324 -17.57 -9.82 -0.20
C GLU A 324 -16.61 -8.99 -1.06
N TYR A 325 -15.39 -9.51 -1.29
CA TYR A 325 -14.44 -8.86 -2.18
C TYR A 325 -14.96 -8.81 -3.61
N LEU A 326 -15.54 -9.91 -4.09
CA LEU A 326 -16.09 -9.99 -5.44
C LEU A 326 -17.30 -9.08 -5.64
N ASP A 327 -18.14 -8.88 -4.62
CA ASP A 327 -19.21 -7.89 -4.67
C ASP A 327 -18.65 -6.47 -4.87
N LYS A 328 -17.61 -6.10 -4.09
CA LYS A 328 -16.96 -4.79 -4.23
C LYS A 328 -16.26 -4.63 -5.58
N ILE A 329 -15.60 -5.68 -6.08
CA ILE A 329 -14.95 -5.71 -7.39
C ILE A 329 -16.01 -5.57 -8.50
N GLY A 330 -17.15 -6.26 -8.38
CA GLY A 330 -18.29 -6.16 -9.27
C GLY A 330 -18.79 -4.72 -9.39
N GLN A 331 -18.96 -4.03 -8.26
CA GLN A 331 -19.36 -2.62 -8.23
C GLN A 331 -18.31 -1.72 -8.88
N THR A 332 -17.04 -1.98 -8.58
CA THR A 332 -15.92 -1.10 -8.96
C THR A 332 -15.54 -1.21 -10.44
N PHE A 333 -15.58 -2.41 -11.02
CA PHE A 333 -15.08 -2.65 -12.37
C PHE A 333 -16.14 -3.10 -13.38
N PHE A 334 -17.30 -3.59 -12.92
CA PHE A 334 -18.31 -4.22 -13.78
C PHE A 334 -19.71 -3.58 -13.67
N GLY A 335 -19.85 -2.50 -12.89
CA GLY A 335 -21.09 -1.72 -12.80
C GLY A 335 -22.22 -2.41 -12.03
N VAL A 336 -21.90 -3.32 -11.11
CA VAL A 336 -22.90 -3.89 -10.19
C VAL A 336 -23.43 -2.78 -9.28
N PRO A 337 -24.76 -2.63 -9.10
CA PRO A 337 -25.31 -1.66 -8.15
C PRO A 337 -24.85 -1.94 -6.72
N ALA A 338 -24.58 -0.90 -5.93
CA ALA A 338 -24.26 -1.07 -4.52
C ALA A 338 -25.43 -1.79 -3.79
N PRO A 339 -25.16 -2.78 -2.92
CA PRO A 339 -26.19 -3.43 -2.13
C PRO A 339 -26.96 -2.38 -1.32
N LYS A 340 -28.29 -2.48 -1.29
CA LYS A 340 -29.09 -1.74 -0.30
C LYS A 340 -28.66 -2.24 1.08
N LYS A 341 -28.17 -1.34 1.95
CA LYS A 341 -27.59 -1.61 3.28
C LYS A 341 -28.27 -2.81 3.95
N LYS A 342 -27.56 -3.94 4.07
CA LYS A 342 -27.98 -5.06 4.91
C LYS A 342 -27.52 -4.78 6.35
N LEU A 343 -28.39 -5.05 7.31
CA LEU A 343 -28.12 -4.90 8.75
C LEU A 343 -26.96 -5.83 9.17
N PRO A 344 -26.03 -5.41 10.04
CA PRO A 344 -24.83 -6.19 10.35
C PRO A 344 -25.20 -7.37 11.26
N THR A 345 -25.21 -8.58 10.70
CA THR A 345 -25.39 -9.84 11.46
C THR A 345 -24.14 -10.69 11.54
N ASP A 346 -23.02 -10.28 10.94
CA ASP A 346 -21.80 -11.09 10.95
C ASP A 346 -20.64 -10.37 11.63
N VAL A 347 -20.06 -11.02 12.65
CA VAL A 347 -18.97 -10.51 13.48
C VAL A 347 -17.68 -10.29 12.68
N PHE A 348 -17.57 -10.89 11.50
CA PHE A 348 -16.49 -10.63 10.53
C PHE A 348 -16.63 -9.28 9.79
N SER A 349 -17.85 -8.73 9.68
CA SER A 349 -18.11 -7.40 9.09
C SER A 349 -17.42 -6.28 9.85
N GLY A 350 -17.28 -6.37 11.18
CA GLY A 350 -16.75 -5.27 12.00
C GLY A 350 -15.29 -4.89 11.73
N LEU A 351 -14.43 -5.87 11.41
CA LEU A 351 -13.04 -5.60 11.02
C LEU A 351 -12.95 -5.03 9.60
N PHE A 352 -13.89 -5.44 8.74
CA PHE A 352 -13.99 -4.96 7.37
C PHE A 352 -14.58 -3.55 7.30
N ASP A 353 -15.63 -3.27 8.08
CA ASP A 353 -16.24 -1.95 8.24
C ASP A 353 -15.25 -0.95 8.83
N SER A 354 -14.34 -1.36 9.72
CA SER A 354 -13.23 -0.50 10.18
C SER A 354 -12.24 -0.17 9.05
N PHE A 355 -11.87 -1.16 8.22
CA PHE A 355 -11.03 -0.96 7.04
C PHE A 355 -11.72 -0.10 5.97
N PHE A 356 -13.03 -0.25 5.78
CA PHE A 356 -13.80 0.46 4.75
C PHE A 356 -14.31 1.83 5.20
N SER A 357 -14.66 2.04 6.46
CA SER A 357 -15.03 3.36 6.99
C SER A 357 -13.87 4.34 6.87
N ALA A 358 -12.63 3.87 7.08
CA ALA A 358 -11.41 4.63 6.84
C ALA A 358 -11.14 4.96 5.35
N VAL A 359 -11.85 4.32 4.42
CA VAL A 359 -11.69 4.52 2.96
C VAL A 359 -12.87 5.29 2.37
N ASN A 360 -14.10 5.05 2.83
CA ASN A 360 -15.30 5.66 2.25
C ASN A 360 -15.45 7.14 2.61
N ASP A 361 -14.96 7.57 3.78
CA ASP A 361 -15.00 8.98 4.25
C ASP A 361 -14.12 9.92 3.41
N SER A 362 -13.27 9.35 2.53
CA SER A 362 -12.38 10.10 1.63
C SER A 362 -12.92 10.26 0.20
N THR A 363 -14.13 9.78 -0.10
CA THR A 363 -14.67 9.79 -1.47
C THR A 363 -16.01 10.51 -1.65
N GLU A 364 -16.61 11.09 -0.59
CA GLU A 364 -17.94 11.73 -0.68
C GLU A 364 -17.93 13.26 -0.81
N ASN A 365 -16.77 13.91 -1.00
CA ASN A 365 -16.71 15.38 -1.11
C ASN A 365 -16.46 15.90 -2.54
N GLU A 366 -17.18 15.37 -3.52
CA GLU A 366 -17.42 16.09 -4.78
C GLU A 366 -18.91 16.05 -5.15
N GLY A 367 -19.54 17.22 -5.01
CA GLY A 367 -20.72 17.59 -5.80
C GLY A 367 -22.08 17.36 -5.13
N GLN A 368 -22.49 18.31 -4.27
CA GLN A 368 -23.89 18.73 -4.25
C GLN A 368 -24.07 20.12 -3.61
N SER A 369 -24.03 21.14 -4.46
CA SER A 369 -24.68 22.43 -4.19
C SER A 369 -26.18 22.21 -4.17
N ARG A 370 -26.83 22.41 -3.02
CA ARG A 370 -28.27 22.65 -2.94
C ARG A 370 -28.58 23.69 -1.88
N ASP A 371 -28.90 24.89 -2.37
CA ASP A 371 -29.69 25.89 -1.70
C ASP A 371 -30.94 25.28 -1.05
N GLN A 372 -31.20 25.58 0.21
CA GLN A 372 -32.56 25.77 0.74
C GLN A 372 -32.58 26.75 1.93
N PRO A 373 -33.68 27.50 2.12
CA PRO A 373 -33.70 28.75 2.86
C PRO A 373 -33.98 28.59 4.35
N HIS A 374 -33.47 29.55 5.12
CA HIS A 374 -33.82 29.79 6.51
C HIS A 374 -35.33 30.02 6.69
N ASN A 375 -35.93 29.34 7.67
CA ASN A 375 -37.14 29.82 8.32
C ASN A 375 -37.00 29.72 9.85
N ASN A 376 -36.93 30.90 10.46
CA ASN A 376 -37.08 31.14 11.89
C ASN A 376 -38.53 30.89 12.31
N THR A 377 -38.73 30.17 13.42
CA THR A 377 -39.86 30.42 14.33
C THR A 377 -39.46 30.13 15.77
N ASN A 378 -39.31 31.21 16.54
CA ASN A 378 -39.35 31.23 17.99
C ASN A 378 -40.75 30.80 18.46
N LEU A 379 -40.84 29.97 19.51
CA LEU A 379 -42.00 29.99 20.40
C LEU A 379 -41.55 29.85 21.87
N SER A 380 -41.84 30.93 22.60
CA SER A 380 -41.62 31.15 24.02
C SER A 380 -42.20 30.08 24.93
N ARG A 381 -41.50 29.78 26.03
CA ARG A 381 -42.11 29.22 27.25
C ARG A 381 -41.88 30.21 28.40
N ARG A 382 -42.97 30.84 28.82
CA ARG A 382 -43.09 31.74 29.98
C ARG A 382 -42.80 30.96 31.27
N MET A 383 -42.02 31.58 32.14
CA MET A 383 -41.95 31.29 33.58
C MET A 383 -43.20 31.85 34.26
N GLU A 384 -43.77 31.09 35.18
CA GLU A 384 -44.58 31.60 36.30
C GLU A 384 -43.79 31.30 37.59
N THR A 385 -43.68 32.34 38.40
CA THR A 385 -43.05 32.39 39.73
C THR A 385 -44.13 32.56 40.78
N GLU A 386 -43.92 31.94 41.94
CA GLU A 386 -44.45 32.18 43.32
C GLU A 386 -44.44 30.79 44.00
N ASP A 387 -43.90 30.53 45.19
CA ASP A 387 -43.39 31.31 46.32
C ASP A 387 -42.38 30.45 47.12
N LEU A 388 -41.47 31.10 47.86
CA LEU A 388 -41.11 30.84 49.27
C LEU A 388 -39.86 31.66 49.64
N ASP A 389 -40.10 32.72 50.41
CA ASP A 389 -39.25 33.53 51.33
C ASP A 389 -37.84 34.01 50.92
#